data_AF-A0A0F9DAT7-F1
#
_entry.id   AF-A0A0F9DAT7-F1
#
_cell.length_a   1.000
_cell.length_b   1.000
_cell.length_c   1.000
_cell.angle_alpha   90.00
_cell.angle_beta   90.00
_cell.angle_gamma   90.00
#
_symmetry.space_group_name_H-M   'P 1'
#
loop_
_entity.id
_entity.type
_entity.pdbx_description
1 polymer ?
#
loop_
_entity_poly.entity_id
_entity_poly.type
_entity_poly.pdbx_seq_one_letter_code
_entity_poly.pdbx_strand_id
1 'polypeptide(L)'
;IVTRPILTAIVAITMEMVEDFESLLDTLSGIQGKFLMSSYPSGVLERYSQKHGWYTRTLEQSVSVANGTGKPGKKKIEVLTGNYDLGNPRAALKLF
;
A
#
# COMPACT_ATOMS: atom_id res chain seq x y z
N ILE A 1 -33.95 -7.85 18.64
CA ILE A 1 -33.51 -6.45 18.87
C ILE A 1 -32.10 -6.35 19.48
N VAL A 2 -31.35 -7.45 19.70
CA VAL A 2 -30.01 -7.37 20.33
C VAL A 2 -28.96 -8.16 19.55
N THR A 3 -28.48 -7.62 18.42
CA THR A 3 -27.27 -8.15 17.73
C THR A 3 -26.50 -7.09 16.90
N ARG A 4 -26.91 -5.82 16.90
CA ARG A 4 -26.25 -4.78 16.09
C ARG A 4 -24.93 -4.18 16.62
N PRO A 5 -24.50 -4.28 17.89
CA PRO A 5 -23.32 -3.53 18.34
C PRO A 5 -22.00 -4.07 17.77
N ILE A 6 -21.90 -5.39 17.55
CA ILE A 6 -20.68 -6.01 17.02
C ILE A 6 -20.46 -5.63 15.56
N LEU A 7 -21.53 -5.62 14.75
CA LEU A 7 -21.42 -5.23 13.34
C LEU A 7 -21.05 -3.74 13.20
N THR A 8 -21.64 -2.86 14.01
CA THR A 8 -21.30 -1.43 14.02
C THR A 8 -19.85 -1.20 14.47
N ALA A 9 -19.36 -1.92 15.49
CA ALA A 9 -17.98 -1.79 15.94
C ALA A 9 -16.96 -2.31 14.92
N ILE A 10 -17.23 -3.45 14.26
CA ILE A 10 -16.37 -3.97 13.18
C ILE A 10 -16.31 -3.00 12.00
N VAL A 11 -17.45 -2.43 11.60
CA VAL A 11 -17.51 -1.42 10.54
C VAL A 11 -16.77 -0.16 10.94
N ALA A 12 -16.94 0.35 12.17
CA ALA A 12 -16.23 1.53 12.66
C ALA A 12 -14.70 1.33 12.69
N ILE A 13 -14.22 0.22 13.26
CA ILE A 13 -12.78 -0.13 13.28
C ILE A 13 -12.20 -0.24 11.85
N THR A 14 -12.98 -0.79 10.91
CA THR A 14 -12.56 -0.87 9.51
C THR A 14 -12.55 0.50 8.83
N MET A 15 -13.46 1.40 9.20
CA MET A 15 -13.54 2.76 8.68
C MET A 15 -12.38 3.63 9.19
N GLU A 16 -12.07 3.56 10.49
CA GLU A 16 -10.94 4.29 11.10
C GLU A 16 -9.62 3.96 10.38
N MET A 17 -9.36 2.68 10.12
CA MET A 17 -8.15 2.25 9.40
C MET A 17 -8.05 2.80 7.96
N VAL A 18 -9.19 3.06 7.30
CA VAL A 18 -9.21 3.63 5.95
C VAL A 18 -8.98 5.14 6.01
N GLU A 19 -9.56 5.83 7.00
CA GLU A 19 -9.37 7.26 7.21
C GLU A 19 -7.92 7.61 7.54
N ASP A 20 -7.26 6.82 8.39
CA ASP A 20 -5.83 6.96 8.69
C ASP A 20 -4.96 6.82 7.44
N PHE A 21 -5.32 5.86 6.57
CA PHE A 21 -4.61 5.65 5.32
C PHE A 21 -4.85 6.80 4.33
N GLU A 22 -6.08 7.31 4.24
CA GLU A 22 -6.39 8.49 3.42
C GLU A 22 -5.65 9.74 3.89
N SER A 23 -5.55 9.96 5.22
CA SER A 23 -4.79 11.07 5.80
C SER A 23 -3.30 11.00 5.46
N LEU A 24 -2.72 9.79 5.48
CA LEU A 24 -1.35 9.57 5.03
C LEU A 24 -1.18 9.94 3.54
N LEU A 25 -2.08 9.47 2.67
CA LEU A 25 -2.01 9.77 1.23
C LEU A 25 -2.18 11.27 0.95
N ASP A 26 -3.05 11.95 1.67
CA ASP A 26 -3.24 13.39 1.57
C ASP A 26 -1.96 14.14 1.98
N THR A 27 -1.34 13.74 3.09
CA THR A 27 -0.05 14.30 3.53
C THR A 27 1.03 14.10 2.46
N LEU A 28 1.17 12.88 1.92
CA LEU A 28 2.14 12.57 0.87
C LEU A 28 1.90 13.39 -0.41
N SER A 29 0.65 13.74 -0.70
CA SER A 29 0.29 14.56 -1.88
C SER A 29 0.86 15.98 -1.84
N GLY A 30 1.09 16.52 -0.64
CA GLY A 30 1.69 17.84 -0.44
C GLY A 30 3.22 17.84 -0.35
N ILE A 31 3.86 16.69 -0.33
CA ILE A 31 5.32 16.60 -0.13
C ILE A 31 6.06 16.98 -1.42
N GLN A 32 6.99 17.94 -1.30
CA GLN A 32 7.89 18.35 -2.39
C GLN A 32 9.11 17.43 -2.56
N GLY A 33 9.44 16.66 -1.52
CA GLY A 33 10.51 15.66 -1.54
C GLY A 33 10.12 14.38 -2.30
N LYS A 34 11.11 13.53 -2.59
CA LYS A 34 10.85 12.18 -3.12
C LYS A 34 10.36 11.28 -2.01
N PHE A 35 9.30 10.53 -2.24
CA PHE A 35 8.81 9.53 -1.30
C PHE A 35 8.65 8.16 -1.96
N LEU A 36 8.78 7.12 -1.16
CA LEU A 36 8.49 5.74 -1.52
C LEU A 36 7.73 5.11 -0.36
N MET A 37 6.59 4.48 -0.68
CA MET A 37 5.76 3.78 0.29
C MET A 37 5.54 2.33 -0.15
N SER A 38 5.69 1.40 0.79
CA SER A 38 5.23 0.01 0.62
C SER A 38 3.86 -0.16 1.28
N SER A 39 2.90 -0.70 0.54
CA SER A 39 1.51 -0.85 0.97
C SER A 39 0.85 -2.08 0.33
N TYR A 40 -0.39 -2.38 0.73
CA TYR A 40 -1.22 -3.38 0.07
C TYR A 40 -2.05 -2.74 -1.05
N PRO A 41 -2.46 -3.50 -2.08
CA PRO A 41 -3.34 -2.97 -3.10
C PRO A 41 -4.65 -2.51 -2.47
N SER A 42 -5.03 -1.26 -2.72
CA SER A 42 -6.28 -0.68 -2.26
C SER A 42 -6.84 0.28 -3.31
N GLY A 43 -8.17 0.32 -3.43
CA GLY A 43 -8.82 1.19 -4.42
C GLY A 43 -8.56 2.68 -4.15
N VAL A 44 -8.33 3.07 -2.90
CA VAL A 44 -7.97 4.45 -2.55
C VAL A 44 -6.57 4.83 -3.00
N LEU A 45 -5.59 3.93 -2.82
CA LEU A 45 -4.24 4.13 -3.34
C LEU A 45 -4.23 4.29 -4.86
N GLU A 46 -5.04 3.49 -5.57
CA GLU A 46 -5.17 3.60 -7.02
C GLU A 46 -5.71 4.97 -7.44
N ARG A 47 -6.78 5.46 -6.78
CA ARG A 47 -7.32 6.81 -7.04
C ARG A 47 -6.29 7.90 -6.81
N TYR A 48 -5.57 7.87 -5.69
CA TYR A 48 -4.53 8.86 -5.38
C TYR A 48 -3.37 8.79 -6.37
N SER A 49 -2.92 7.58 -6.72
CA SER A 49 -1.80 7.39 -7.65
C SER A 49 -2.13 7.93 -9.03
N GLN A 50 -3.34 7.70 -9.52
CA GLN A 50 -3.82 8.27 -10.79
C GLN A 50 -3.96 9.80 -10.71
N LYS A 51 -4.54 10.33 -9.62
CA LYS A 51 -4.76 11.76 -9.42
C LYS A 51 -3.45 12.56 -9.36
N HIS A 52 -2.43 12.04 -8.69
CA HIS A 52 -1.17 12.73 -8.45
C HIS A 52 -0.03 12.27 -9.37
N GLY A 53 -0.30 11.39 -10.33
CA GLY A 53 0.70 10.87 -11.28
C GLY A 53 1.81 10.07 -10.59
N TRP A 54 1.49 9.35 -9.53
CA TRP A 54 2.45 8.50 -8.83
C TRP A 54 2.72 7.21 -9.60
N TYR A 55 3.92 6.68 -9.42
CA TYR A 55 4.40 5.45 -10.02
C TYR A 55 4.19 4.31 -9.04
N THR A 56 3.49 3.26 -9.48
CA THR A 56 3.19 2.10 -8.66
C THR A 56 3.78 0.83 -9.28
N ARG A 57 4.40 -0.02 -8.46
CA ARG A 57 4.95 -1.32 -8.82
C ARG A 57 4.47 -2.38 -7.84
N THR A 58 3.85 -3.43 -8.36
CA THR A 58 3.47 -4.61 -7.58
C THR A 58 4.64 -5.59 -7.52
N LEU A 59 4.99 -6.02 -6.31
CA LEU A 59 5.98 -7.05 -6.05
C LEU A 59 5.27 -8.27 -5.46
N GLU A 60 5.45 -9.41 -6.12
CA GLU A 60 5.02 -10.70 -5.59
C GLU A 60 6.21 -11.35 -4.89
N GLN A 61 6.18 -11.42 -3.56
CA GLN A 61 7.18 -12.15 -2.80
C GLN A 61 6.61 -13.50 -2.39
N SER A 62 7.30 -14.57 -2.81
CA SER A 62 7.04 -15.92 -2.32
C SER A 62 7.70 -16.07 -0.95
N VAL A 63 6.92 -16.23 0.13
CA VAL A 63 7.49 -16.57 1.43
C VAL A 63 7.94 -18.03 1.42
N SER A 64 9.26 -18.23 1.43
CA SER A 64 9.92 -19.55 1.43
C SER A 64 9.82 -20.30 2.78
N VAL A 65 8.85 -19.98 3.64
CA VAL A 65 8.50 -20.78 4.82
C VAL A 65 7.49 -21.87 4.44
N ALA A 66 7.92 -22.76 3.54
CA ALA A 66 7.25 -24.02 3.25
C ALA A 66 8.27 -25.18 3.22
N ASN A 67 9.31 -25.10 4.05
CA ASN A 67 10.16 -26.26 4.32
C ASN A 67 9.41 -27.18 5.30
N GLY A 68 8.45 -27.97 4.80
CA GLY A 68 8.01 -29.18 5.51
C GLY A 68 6.52 -29.56 5.50
N THR A 69 5.59 -28.77 4.96
CA THR A 69 4.15 -29.11 5.07
C THR A 69 3.31 -28.79 3.83
N GLY A 70 3.68 -29.31 2.64
CA GLY A 70 2.78 -29.61 1.51
C GLY A 70 1.72 -28.59 1.01
N LYS A 71 1.71 -27.36 1.53
CA LYS A 71 0.73 -26.30 1.22
C LYS A 71 1.43 -25.27 0.33
N PRO A 72 0.80 -24.79 -0.75
CA PRO A 72 1.37 -23.74 -1.57
C PRO A 72 1.66 -22.52 -0.69
N GLY A 73 2.89 -22.02 -0.74
CA GLY A 73 3.34 -20.87 0.05
C GLY A 73 2.40 -19.69 -0.17
N LYS A 74 1.98 -19.02 0.91
CA LYS A 74 1.14 -17.81 0.82
C LYS A 74 1.90 -16.77 0.02
N LYS A 75 1.35 -16.27 -1.09
CA LYS A 75 1.97 -15.18 -1.85
C LYS A 75 1.72 -13.88 -1.09
N LYS A 76 2.78 -13.12 -0.78
CA LYS A 76 2.63 -11.76 -0.26
C LYS A 76 2.70 -10.81 -1.47
N ILE A 77 1.61 -10.10 -1.71
CA ILE A 77 1.55 -9.06 -2.75
C ILE A 77 1.78 -7.73 -2.05
N GLU A 78 2.91 -7.10 -2.36
CA GLU A 78 3.24 -5.76 -1.90
C GLU A 78 3.15 -4.78 -3.07
N VAL A 79 2.80 -3.54 -2.78
CA VAL A 79 2.65 -2.47 -3.75
C VAL A 79 3.54 -1.32 -3.31
N LEU A 80 4.58 -1.05 -4.11
CA LEU A 80 5.44 0.10 -3.95
C LEU A 80 4.87 1.26 -4.75
N THR A 81 4.63 2.40 -4.11
CA THR A 81 4.17 3.63 -4.76
C THR A 81 5.09 4.79 -4.41
N GLY A 82 5.46 5.61 -5.40
CA GLY A 82 6.28 6.80 -5.20
C GLY A 82 6.01 7.90 -6.22
N ASN A 83 6.42 9.13 -5.93
CA ASN A 83 6.29 10.28 -6.83
C ASN A 83 7.44 10.41 -7.85
N TYR A 84 8.12 9.31 -8.16
CA TYR A 84 9.21 9.26 -9.12
C TYR A 84 9.25 7.90 -9.81
N ASP A 85 9.90 7.84 -10.98
CA ASP A 85 10.00 6.60 -11.74
C ASP A 85 10.76 5.51 -10.96
N LEU A 86 10.04 4.45 -10.59
CA LEU A 86 10.57 3.27 -9.89
C LEU A 86 11.40 2.34 -10.81
N GLY A 87 11.33 2.56 -12.12
CA GLY A 87 12.00 1.77 -13.14
C GLY A 87 13.35 2.34 -13.58
N ASN A 88 13.99 3.23 -12.81
CA ASN A 88 15.25 3.87 -13.22
C ASN A 88 16.52 3.16 -12.67
N PRO A 89 17.14 2.24 -13.43
CA PRO A 89 18.41 1.63 -13.05
C PRO A 89 19.66 2.47 -13.41
N ARG A 90 19.58 3.64 -14.10
CA ARG A 90 20.81 4.26 -14.65
C ARG A 90 20.91 5.78 -14.88
N ALA A 91 20.02 6.63 -14.38
CA ALA A 91 20.27 8.09 -14.46
C ALA A 91 20.62 8.65 -13.07
N ALA A 92 21.92 8.72 -12.78
CA ALA A 92 22.53 9.55 -11.74
C ALA A 92 21.77 9.60 -10.41
N LEU A 93 21.94 8.58 -9.57
CA LEU A 93 21.70 8.68 -8.13
C LEU A 93 22.67 9.72 -7.54
N LYS A 94 22.32 11.01 -7.63
CA LYS A 94 22.49 11.89 -6.48
C LYS A 94 21.19 11.79 -5.69
N LEU A 95 21.13 10.75 -4.85
CA LEU A 95 20.42 10.89 -3.58
C LEU A 95 21.27 11.92 -2.82
N PHE A 96 20.88 13.19 -2.92
CA PHE A 96 21.51 14.39 -2.34
C PHE A 96 23.03 14.32 -2.11
#